data_AF-A0A0M4CEV8-F1
#
_entry.id   AF-A0A0M4CEV8-F1
#
_cell.length_a   1.000
_cell.length_b   1.000
_cell.length_c   1.000
_cell.angle_alpha   90.00
_cell.angle_beta   90.00
_cell.angle_gamma   90.00
#
_symmetry.space_group_name_H-M   'P 1'
#
loop_
_entity.id
_entity.type
_entity.pdbx_description
1 polymer ?
#
loop_
_entity_poly.entity_id
_entity_poly.type
_entity_poly.pdbx_seq_one_letter_code
_entity_poly.pdbx_strand_id
1 'polypeptide(L)'
;MQRTVRAGKKIRVQESEKHIRMIELMGASATLLSLGEVYTTMQLGVLDGAEDNEISYVTQNHYKVAHYNSNTNHLVGLDYMIMRHDLLEAMSDADRKLFLAERDAAMTEHTDLWNSETDAVIETAKAGGAEFIEVDHQAFADARTY
;
A
#
# COMPACT_ATOMS: atom_id res chain seq x y z
N MET A 1 -4.20 -4.79 -26.56
CA MET A 1 -4.87 -5.69 -25.58
C MET A 1 -4.55 -5.12 -24.21
N GLN A 2 -5.50 -4.36 -23.63
CA GLN A 2 -5.31 -3.57 -22.40
C GLN A 2 -4.93 -4.48 -21.24
N ARG A 3 -3.82 -4.19 -20.54
CA ARG A 3 -3.39 -4.96 -19.37
C ARG A 3 -3.95 -4.30 -18.11
N THR A 4 -5.22 -4.56 -17.81
CA THR A 4 -5.81 -4.33 -16.47
C THR A 4 -5.45 -5.51 -15.55
N VAL A 5 -5.85 -5.48 -14.26
CA VAL A 5 -5.80 -6.70 -13.44
C VAL A 5 -6.56 -7.80 -14.19
N ARG A 6 -6.00 -9.01 -14.28
CA ARG A 6 -6.65 -10.10 -15.02
C ARG A 6 -8.06 -10.30 -14.48
N ALA A 7 -9.05 -10.22 -15.37
CA ALA A 7 -10.45 -10.27 -15.02
C ALA A 7 -10.78 -11.49 -14.13
N GLY A 8 -11.54 -11.27 -13.06
CA GLY A 8 -12.03 -12.35 -12.18
C GLY A 8 -11.05 -12.81 -11.09
N LYS A 9 -9.89 -12.17 -10.94
CA LYS A 9 -8.97 -12.42 -9.82
C LYS A 9 -9.56 -11.91 -8.50
N LYS A 10 -9.41 -12.68 -7.42
CA LYS A 10 -9.80 -12.29 -6.06
C LYS A 10 -8.66 -11.55 -5.38
N ILE A 11 -8.77 -10.24 -5.31
CA ILE A 11 -7.74 -9.35 -4.77
C ILE A 11 -8.20 -8.86 -3.40
N ARG A 12 -7.37 -9.08 -2.38
CA ARG A 12 -7.61 -8.50 -1.07
C ARG A 12 -7.40 -7.00 -1.10
N VAL A 13 -8.28 -6.30 -0.41
CA VAL A 13 -8.14 -4.88 -0.07
C VAL A 13 -8.34 -4.65 1.43
N GLN A 14 -7.87 -3.51 1.94
CA GLN A 14 -8.26 -3.05 3.28
C GLN A 14 -9.74 -2.66 3.34
N GLU A 15 -10.29 -2.56 4.56
CA GLU A 15 -11.69 -2.20 4.81
C GLU A 15 -11.99 -0.76 4.37
N SER A 16 -12.34 -0.60 3.10
CA SER A 16 -12.65 0.68 2.48
C SER A 16 -13.50 0.47 1.24
N GLU A 17 -14.70 1.07 1.20
CA GLU A 17 -15.57 1.05 0.02
C GLU A 17 -14.85 1.61 -1.22
N LYS A 18 -13.93 2.57 -1.04
CA LYS A 18 -13.12 3.12 -2.13
C LYS A 18 -12.17 2.08 -2.70
N HIS A 19 -11.53 1.28 -1.85
CA HIS A 19 -10.61 0.24 -2.31
C HIS A 19 -11.36 -0.90 -3.01
N ILE A 20 -12.53 -1.29 -2.48
CA ILE A 20 -13.43 -2.23 -3.16
C ILE A 20 -13.72 -1.72 -4.57
N ARG A 21 -14.23 -0.49 -4.68
CA ARG A 21 -14.62 0.10 -5.95
C ARG A 21 -13.45 0.22 -6.91
N MET A 22 -12.27 0.60 -6.42
CA MET A 22 -11.04 0.71 -7.19
C MET A 22 -10.66 -0.63 -7.85
N ILE A 23 -10.64 -1.72 -7.08
CA ILE A 23 -10.30 -3.05 -7.60
C ILE A 23 -11.36 -3.57 -8.59
N GLU A 24 -12.65 -3.31 -8.32
CA GLU A 24 -13.74 -3.64 -9.24
C GLU A 24 -13.62 -2.92 -10.58
N LEU A 25 -13.28 -1.63 -10.54
CA LEU A 25 -13.05 -0.82 -11.75
C LEU A 25 -11.84 -1.31 -12.57
N MET A 26 -10.85 -1.90 -11.90
CA MET A 26 -9.71 -2.57 -12.55
C MET A 26 -10.05 -3.98 -13.08
N GLY A 27 -11.28 -4.46 -12.88
CA GLY A 27 -11.78 -5.73 -13.42
C GLY A 27 -11.60 -6.94 -12.50
N ALA A 28 -11.16 -6.75 -11.26
CA ALA A 28 -10.98 -7.81 -10.27
C ALA A 28 -12.12 -7.82 -9.22
N SER A 29 -12.24 -8.91 -8.48
CA SER A 29 -13.15 -9.00 -7.33
C SER A 29 -12.40 -8.61 -6.07
N ALA A 30 -12.91 -7.63 -5.32
CA ALA A 30 -12.34 -7.27 -4.02
C ALA A 30 -12.77 -8.26 -2.93
N THR A 31 -11.90 -8.52 -1.95
CA THR A 31 -12.22 -9.26 -0.72
C THR A 31 -11.64 -8.50 0.47
N LEU A 32 -12.48 -8.19 1.46
CA LEU A 32 -12.02 -7.52 2.68
C LEU A 32 -11.35 -8.53 3.61
N LEU A 33 -10.14 -8.20 4.04
CA LEU A 33 -9.40 -9.02 5.01
C LEU A 33 -8.36 -8.17 5.75
N SER A 34 -8.14 -8.47 7.03
CA SER A 34 -7.07 -7.82 7.79
C SER A 34 -5.70 -8.20 7.21
N LEU A 35 -4.70 -7.31 7.32
CA LEU A 35 -3.39 -7.53 6.70
C LEU A 35 -2.72 -8.82 7.19
N GLY A 36 -2.87 -9.16 8.46
CA GLY A 36 -2.25 -10.34 9.07
C GLY A 36 -2.81 -11.69 8.59
N GLU A 37 -4.00 -11.72 7.99
CA GLU A 37 -4.62 -12.93 7.48
C GLU A 37 -4.32 -13.16 5.98
N VAL A 38 -3.73 -12.18 5.30
CA VAL A 38 -3.53 -12.20 3.85
C VAL A 38 -2.56 -13.32 3.44
N TYR A 39 -1.42 -13.45 4.12
CA TYR A 39 -0.41 -14.47 3.79
C TYR A 39 -1.01 -15.87 3.78
N THR A 40 -1.67 -16.28 4.87
CA THR A 40 -2.24 -17.62 5.02
C THR A 40 -3.37 -17.86 4.04
N THR A 41 -4.21 -16.84 3.79
CA THR A 41 -5.32 -16.92 2.85
C THR A 41 -4.84 -17.04 1.38
N MET A 42 -3.76 -16.35 1.02
CA MET A 42 -3.08 -16.52 -0.28
C MET A 42 -2.43 -17.90 -0.38
N GLN A 43 -1.75 -18.37 0.68
CA GLN A 43 -1.12 -19.69 0.70
C GLN A 43 -2.14 -20.83 0.51
N LEU A 44 -3.35 -20.67 1.04
CA LEU A 44 -4.47 -21.61 0.86
C LEU A 44 -5.14 -21.51 -0.52
N GLY A 45 -4.74 -20.54 -1.36
CA GLY A 45 -5.31 -20.32 -2.69
C GLY A 45 -6.72 -19.72 -2.68
N VAL A 46 -7.16 -19.16 -1.55
CA VAL A 46 -8.48 -18.51 -1.44
C VAL A 46 -8.46 -17.12 -2.09
N LEU A 47 -7.35 -16.41 -1.94
CA LEU A 47 -7.04 -15.14 -2.62
C LEU A 47 -6.04 -15.38 -3.74
N ASP A 48 -6.17 -14.61 -4.82
CA ASP A 48 -5.21 -14.59 -5.91
C ASP A 48 -4.10 -13.54 -5.71
N GLY A 49 -4.30 -12.58 -4.80
CA GLY A 49 -3.36 -11.51 -4.51
C GLY A 49 -3.93 -10.48 -3.54
N ALA A 50 -3.18 -9.40 -3.35
CA ALA A 50 -3.55 -8.22 -2.57
C ALA A 50 -2.97 -6.96 -3.23
N GLU A 51 -3.52 -5.80 -2.88
CA GLU A 51 -2.88 -4.49 -3.13
C GLU A 51 -2.27 -3.94 -1.84
N ASP A 52 -1.04 -3.44 -1.93
CA ASP A 52 -0.33 -2.71 -0.87
C ASP A 52 0.98 -2.13 -1.45
N ASN A 53 1.71 -1.34 -0.64
CA ASN A 53 3.06 -0.88 -0.97
C ASN A 53 4.12 -2.00 -0.83
N GLU A 54 5.30 -1.76 -1.41
CA GLU A 54 6.41 -2.70 -1.47
C GLU A 54 6.99 -3.03 -0.09
N ILE A 55 7.00 -2.06 0.83
CA ILE A 55 7.43 -2.26 2.23
C ILE A 55 6.53 -3.29 2.91
N SER A 56 5.21 -3.16 2.76
CA SER A 56 4.24 -4.11 3.32
C SER A 56 4.33 -5.47 2.64
N TYR A 57 4.50 -5.50 1.31
CA TYR A 57 4.69 -6.73 0.54
C TYR A 57 5.86 -7.59 1.06
N VAL A 58 6.96 -6.96 1.51
CA VAL A 58 8.12 -7.65 2.08
C VAL A 58 7.97 -7.94 3.56
N THR A 59 7.58 -6.96 4.37
CA THR A 59 7.47 -7.14 5.83
C THR A 59 6.42 -8.18 6.21
N GLN A 60 5.36 -8.32 5.42
CA GLN A 60 4.35 -9.37 5.58
C GLN A 60 4.70 -10.68 4.89
N ASN A 61 5.88 -10.78 4.28
CA ASN A 61 6.35 -11.95 3.52
C ASN A 61 5.44 -12.35 2.34
N HIS A 62 4.58 -11.46 1.84
CA HIS A 62 3.63 -11.76 0.77
C HIS A 62 4.32 -12.21 -0.52
N TYR A 63 5.54 -11.74 -0.78
CA TYR A 63 6.36 -12.17 -1.93
C TYR A 63 6.65 -13.68 -1.99
N LYS A 64 6.53 -14.39 -0.87
CA LYS A 64 6.72 -15.85 -0.80
C LYS A 64 5.51 -16.64 -1.30
N VAL A 65 4.33 -16.01 -1.38
CA VAL A 65 3.06 -16.66 -1.77
C VAL A 65 2.37 -15.97 -2.95
N ALA A 66 2.80 -14.76 -3.31
CA ALA A 66 2.38 -14.02 -4.49
C ALA A 66 3.61 -13.49 -5.22
N HIS A 67 4.18 -14.25 -6.15
CA HIS A 67 5.49 -13.95 -6.75
C HIS A 67 5.49 -12.81 -7.78
N TYR A 68 4.33 -12.30 -8.18
CA TYR A 68 4.23 -11.26 -9.20
C TYR A 68 3.73 -9.96 -8.57
N ASN A 69 4.56 -8.92 -8.58
CA ASN A 69 4.15 -7.56 -8.28
C ASN A 69 3.89 -6.82 -9.60
N SER A 70 2.67 -6.35 -9.82
CA SER A 70 2.34 -5.52 -10.98
C SER A 70 2.43 -4.05 -10.57
N ASN A 71 3.44 -3.34 -11.08
CA ASN A 71 3.68 -1.94 -10.76
C ASN A 71 2.62 -1.05 -11.41
N THR A 72 1.52 -0.86 -10.71
CA THR A 72 0.29 -0.24 -11.24
C THR A 72 0.15 1.21 -10.82
N ASN A 73 0.93 1.66 -9.83
CA ASN A 73 0.87 3.00 -9.23
C ASN A 73 -0.57 3.49 -9.03
N HIS A 74 -1.41 2.59 -8.52
CA HIS A 74 -2.84 2.81 -8.57
C HIS A 74 -3.38 3.67 -7.42
N LEU A 75 -2.60 3.77 -6.36
CA LEU A 75 -2.88 4.57 -5.18
C LEU A 75 -1.56 5.16 -4.68
N VAL A 76 -1.55 6.46 -4.39
CA VAL A 76 -0.51 7.08 -3.59
C VAL A 76 -1.05 7.10 -2.16
N GLY A 77 -0.46 6.28 -1.29
CA GLY A 77 -0.83 6.22 0.12
C GLY A 77 -0.52 7.53 0.82
N LEU A 78 -1.45 7.99 1.66
CA LEU A 78 -1.25 9.15 2.52
C LEU A 78 -1.38 8.71 3.96
N ASP A 79 -0.30 8.86 4.72
CA ASP A 79 -0.29 8.65 6.16
C ASP A 79 -0.42 9.99 6.90
N TYR A 80 -1.30 10.03 7.88
CA TYR A 80 -1.57 11.23 8.68
C TYR A 80 -1.19 11.00 10.13
N MET A 81 -0.38 11.90 10.68
CA MET A 81 -0.23 12.02 12.12
C MET A 81 -1.35 12.91 12.66
N ILE A 82 -2.30 12.33 13.39
CA ILE A 82 -3.44 13.03 13.96
C ILE A 82 -3.21 13.22 15.47
N MET A 83 -3.37 14.45 15.93
CA MET A 83 -3.32 14.79 17.35
C MET A 83 -4.66 15.36 17.82
N ARG A 84 -5.05 14.99 19.04
CA ARG A 84 -6.23 15.57 19.70
C ARG A 84 -6.04 17.07 19.90
N HIS A 85 -6.98 17.88 19.43
CA HIS A 85 -6.85 19.34 19.39
C HIS A 85 -6.70 19.97 20.78
N ASP A 86 -7.57 19.59 21.72
CA ASP A 86 -7.54 20.05 23.12
C ASP A 86 -6.22 19.73 23.83
N LEU A 87 -5.57 18.59 23.50
CA LEU A 87 -4.27 18.23 24.05
C LEU A 87 -3.17 19.14 23.52
N LEU A 88 -3.22 19.48 22.22
CA LEU A 88 -2.28 20.42 21.62
C LEU A 88 -2.46 21.83 22.21
N GLU A 89 -3.69 22.25 22.46
CA GLU A 89 -3.97 23.55 23.08
C GLU A 89 -3.58 23.62 24.55
N ALA A 90 -3.71 22.52 25.28
CA ALA A 90 -3.33 22.43 26.69
C ALA A 90 -1.81 22.42 26.93
N MET A 91 -0.99 22.21 25.89
CA MET A 91 0.46 22.28 26.00
C MET A 91 0.93 23.69 26.35
N SER A 92 2.02 23.77 27.12
CA SER A 92 2.73 25.04 27.30
C SER A 92 3.21 25.56 25.94
N ASP A 93 3.40 26.87 25.80
CA ASP A 93 3.89 27.46 24.54
C ASP A 93 5.24 26.86 24.11
N ALA A 94 6.10 26.54 25.08
CA ALA A 94 7.40 25.92 24.82
C ALA A 94 7.25 24.49 24.29
N ASP A 95 6.43 23.66 24.93
CA ASP A 95 6.21 22.27 24.51
C ASP A 95 5.48 22.20 23.18
N ARG A 96 4.47 23.05 22.98
CA ARG A 96 3.73 23.13 21.71
C ARG A 96 4.65 23.49 20.55
N LYS A 97 5.54 24.46 20.76
CA LYS A 97 6.52 24.87 19.74
C LYS A 97 7.50 23.73 19.43
N LEU A 98 8.01 23.06 20.45
CA LEU A 98 8.92 21.92 20.26
C LEU A 98 8.22 20.77 19.54
N PHE A 99 7.03 20.37 20.00
CA PHE A 99 6.25 19.30 19.38
C PHE A 99 5.99 19.54 17.89
N LEU A 100 5.58 20.76 17.51
CA LEU A 100 5.32 21.09 16.11
C LEU A 100 6.61 21.06 15.26
N ALA A 101 7.75 21.49 15.82
CA ALA A 101 9.04 21.43 15.13
C ALA A 101 9.50 19.97 14.92
N GLU A 102 9.42 19.14 15.97
CA GLU A 102 9.79 17.72 15.90
C GLU A 102 8.85 16.92 15.00
N ARG A 103 7.55 17.26 14.96
CA ARG A 103 6.63 16.70 13.95
C ARG A 103 7.14 16.96 12.54
N ASP A 104 7.48 18.22 12.22
CA ASP A 104 7.87 18.58 10.86
C ASP A 104 9.19 17.92 10.45
N ALA A 105 10.13 17.81 11.40
CA ALA A 105 11.36 17.04 11.22
C ALA A 105 11.07 15.56 10.98
N ALA A 106 10.23 14.93 11.82
CA ALA A 106 9.86 13.52 11.68
C ALA A 106 9.15 13.21 10.37
N MET A 107 8.27 14.10 9.88
CA MET A 107 7.60 13.92 8.58
C MET A 107 8.60 13.97 7.40
N THR A 108 9.59 14.85 7.49
CA THR A 108 10.65 14.96 6.47
C THR A 108 11.52 13.70 6.49
N GLU A 109 12.02 13.33 7.67
CA GLU A 109 12.85 12.13 7.86
C GLU A 109 12.11 10.85 7.43
N HIS A 110 10.83 10.71 7.79
CA HIS A 110 10.01 9.58 7.35
C HIS A 110 9.95 9.47 5.84
N THR A 111 9.81 10.59 5.12
CA THR A 111 9.73 10.59 3.66
C THR A 111 11.04 10.13 3.03
N ASP A 112 12.17 10.59 3.58
CA ASP A 112 13.50 10.17 3.12
C ASP A 112 13.74 8.67 3.37
N LEU A 113 13.40 8.20 4.58
CA LEU A 113 13.49 6.78 4.94
C LEU A 113 12.60 5.92 4.06
N TRP A 114 11.36 6.34 3.82
CA TRP A 114 10.42 5.59 2.99
C TRP A 114 10.99 5.35 1.59
N ASN A 115 11.60 6.37 0.97
CA ASN A 115 12.23 6.24 -0.34
C ASN A 115 13.40 5.25 -0.30
N SER A 116 14.31 5.38 0.67
CA SER A 116 15.47 4.48 0.75
C SER A 116 15.10 3.04 1.08
N GLU A 117 14.11 2.84 1.96
CA GLU A 117 13.67 1.51 2.36
C GLU A 117 12.86 0.82 1.26
N THR A 118 12.08 1.57 0.48
CA THR A 118 11.34 1.02 -0.68
C THR A 118 12.28 0.37 -1.68
N ASP A 119 13.40 1.02 -2.02
CA ASP A 119 14.40 0.43 -2.92
C ASP A 119 15.02 -0.85 -2.33
N ALA A 120 15.33 -0.84 -1.03
CA ALA A 120 15.92 -2.00 -0.33
C ALA A 120 14.97 -3.21 -0.26
N VAL A 121 13.68 -2.99 0.01
CA VAL A 121 12.69 -4.07 0.07
C VAL A 121 12.39 -4.63 -1.32
N ILE A 122 12.38 -3.81 -2.38
CA ILE A 122 12.22 -4.30 -3.76
C ILE A 122 13.32 -5.30 -4.10
N GLU A 123 14.58 -4.97 -3.80
CA GLU A 123 15.70 -5.89 -4.03
C GLU A 123 15.61 -7.16 -3.16
N THR A 124 15.14 -7.03 -1.92
CA THR A 124 14.87 -8.19 -1.05
C THR A 124 13.81 -9.11 -1.65
N ALA A 125 12.71 -8.56 -2.15
CA ALA A 125 11.65 -9.32 -2.79
C ALA A 125 12.15 -10.04 -4.06
N LYS A 126 12.91 -9.36 -4.91
CA LYS A 126 13.52 -9.95 -6.12
C LYS A 126 14.48 -11.08 -5.78
N ALA A 127 15.35 -10.90 -4.78
CA ALA A 127 16.22 -11.96 -4.29
C ALA A 127 15.43 -13.15 -3.72
N GLY A 128 14.24 -12.90 -3.19
CA GLY A 128 13.26 -13.89 -2.78
C GLY A 128 12.46 -14.56 -3.90
N GLY A 129 12.72 -14.22 -5.16
CA GLY A 129 12.07 -14.80 -6.34
C GLY A 129 10.84 -14.04 -6.84
N ALA A 130 10.57 -12.83 -6.33
CA ALA A 130 9.50 -11.99 -6.87
C ALA A 130 9.89 -11.34 -8.20
N GLU A 131 8.93 -11.26 -9.11
CA GLU A 131 9.03 -10.56 -10.38
C GLU A 131 8.21 -9.25 -10.32
N PHE A 132 8.87 -8.13 -10.58
CA PHE A 132 8.22 -6.82 -10.72
C PHE A 132 7.91 -6.56 -12.20
N ILE A 133 6.63 -6.41 -12.50
CA ILE A 133 6.10 -6.30 -13.85
C ILE A 133 5.64 -4.87 -14.09
N GLU A 134 6.23 -4.20 -15.07
CA GLU A 134 5.72 -2.94 -15.59
C GLU A 134 4.44 -3.16 -16.40
N VAL A 135 3.47 -2.26 -16.19
CA VAL A 135 2.15 -2.31 -16.82
C VAL A 135 1.87 -1.05 -17.63
N ASP A 136 0.78 -1.07 -18.38
CA ASP A 136 0.25 0.12 -19.03
C ASP A 136 -0.45 1.00 -17.99
N HIS A 137 0.29 1.94 -17.40
CA HIS A 137 -0.23 2.85 -16.36
C HIS A 137 -1.46 3.64 -16.82
N GLN A 138 -1.60 3.92 -18.13
CA GLN A 138 -2.77 4.63 -18.66
C GLN A 138 -4.02 3.77 -18.54
N ALA A 139 -3.94 2.47 -18.81
CA ALA A 139 -5.08 1.55 -18.66
C ALA A 139 -5.61 1.51 -17.21
N PHE A 140 -4.73 1.69 -16.22
CA PHE A 140 -5.12 1.78 -14.81
C PHE A 140 -5.58 3.19 -14.40
N ALA A 141 -5.05 4.24 -15.02
CA ALA A 141 -5.50 5.62 -14.79
C ALA A 141 -6.93 5.82 -15.31
N ASP A 142 -7.22 5.35 -16.54
CA ASP A 142 -8.55 5.43 -17.17
C ASP A 142 -9.61 4.67 -16.38
N ALA A 143 -9.23 3.57 -15.72
CA ALA A 143 -10.11 2.80 -14.85
C ALA A 143 -10.47 3.54 -13.55
N ARG A 144 -9.66 4.51 -13.10
CA ARG A 144 -9.84 5.24 -11.84
C ARG A 144 -10.63 6.54 -11.98
N THR A 145 -10.86 7.03 -13.20
CA THR A 145 -11.65 8.25 -13.45
C THR A 145 -13.15 7.95 -13.51
N TYR A 146 -13.90 8.55 -12.59
CA TYR A 146 -15.35 8.75 -12.67
C TYR A 146 -15.66 10.15 -13.20
#